data_AF-A0A9D8KT57-F1
#
_entry.id   AF-A0A9D8KT57-F1
#
_cell.length_a   1.000
_cell.length_b   1.000
_cell.length_c   1.000
_cell.angle_alpha   90.00
_cell.angle_beta   90.00
_cell.angle_gamma   90.00
#
_symmetry.space_group_name_H-M   'P 1'
#
loop_
_entity.id
_entity.type
_entity.pdbx_description
1 polymer ?
#
loop_
_entity_poly.entity_id
_entity_poly.type
_entity_poly.pdbx_seq_one_letter_code
_entity_poly.pdbx_strand_id
1 'polypeptide(L)' 'MGWAGEELKEVDLGDRRLNKRAITLLDTLAAKPTLSIPSACSGWSETIAAYR' A
#
# COMPACT_ATOMS: atom_id res chain seq x y z
N MET A 1 -1.13 -10.25 -11.49
CA MET A 1 -1.68 -9.32 -10.49
C MET A 1 -1.62 -10.04 -9.16
N GLY A 2 -1.05 -9.42 -8.12
CA GLY A 2 -1.06 -9.99 -6.76
C GLY A 2 -2.43 -9.79 -6.10
N TRP A 3 -2.63 -10.39 -4.92
CA TRP A 3 -3.89 -10.32 -4.17
C TRP A 3 -4.39 -8.87 -4.00
N ALA A 4 -3.54 -7.93 -3.57
CA ALA A 4 -3.94 -6.54 -3.39
C ALA A 4 -4.41 -5.85 -4.68
N GLY A 5 -3.85 -6.24 -5.83
CA GLY A 5 -4.26 -5.70 -7.13
C GLY A 5 -5.59 -6.25 -7.62
N GLU A 6 -5.97 -7.46 -7.19
CA GLU A 6 -7.31 -8.04 -7.42
C GLU A 6 -8.34 -7.35 -6.54
N GLU A 7 -8.06 -7.24 -5.24
CA GLU A 7 -8.96 -6.61 -4.25
C GLU A 7 -9.22 -5.13 -4.55
N LEU A 8 -8.19 -4.39 -4.97
CA LEU A 8 -8.28 -2.96 -5.27
C LEU A 8 -8.46 -2.67 -6.77
N LYS A 9 -8.89 -3.65 -7.56
CA LYS A 9 -9.02 -3.50 -9.02
C LYS A 9 -9.95 -2.35 -9.43
N GLU A 10 -11.01 -2.13 -8.66
CA GLU A 10 -12.04 -1.11 -8.92
C GLU A 10 -11.86 0.14 -8.06
N VAL A 11 -10.72 0.27 -7.36
CA VAL A 11 -10.47 1.45 -6.52
C VAL A 11 -10.31 2.69 -7.39
N ASP A 12 -11.05 3.75 -7.06
CA ASP A 12 -10.90 5.06 -7.66
C ASP A 12 -10.75 6.14 -6.60
N LEU A 13 -9.50 6.55 -6.35
CA LEU A 13 -9.14 7.63 -5.45
C LEU A 13 -9.03 8.98 -6.18
N GLY A 14 -9.50 9.08 -7.42
CA GLY A 14 -9.43 10.30 -8.24
C GLY A 14 -8.06 10.62 -8.82
N ASP A 15 -7.02 9.85 -8.47
CA ASP A 15 -5.68 9.92 -9.07
C ASP A 15 -5.10 8.49 -9.23
N ARG A 16 -4.72 8.14 -10.46
CA ARG A 16 -4.11 6.84 -10.81
C ARG A 16 -2.86 6.53 -9.97
N ARG A 17 -2.11 7.54 -9.55
CA ARG A 17 -0.92 7.38 -8.69
C ARG A 17 -1.31 6.94 -7.28
N LEU A 18 -2.42 7.44 -6.76
CA LEU A 18 -2.95 7.02 -5.45
C LEU A 18 -3.45 5.57 -5.52
N ASN A 19 -4.17 5.19 -6.58
CA ASN A 19 -4.62 3.81 -6.77
C ASN A 19 -3.43 2.83 -6.80
N LYS A 20 -2.38 3.16 -7.57
CA LYS A 20 -1.16 2.35 -7.62
C LYS A 20 -0.47 2.27 -6.25
N ARG A 21 -0.40 3.39 -5.53
CA ARG A 21 0.20 3.43 -4.18
C ARG A 21 -0.57 2.56 -3.19
N ALA A 22 -1.90 2.58 -3.23
CA ALA A 22 -2.74 1.78 -2.36
C ALA A 22 -2.48 0.27 -2.54
N ILE A 23 -2.35 -0.19 -3.78
CA ILE A 23 -2.00 -1.59 -4.10
C ILE A 23 -0.63 -1.95 -3.51
N THR A 24 0.40 -1.15 -3.77
CA THR A 24 1.76 -1.41 -3.25
C THR A 24 1.81 -1.40 -1.72
N LEU A 25 1.09 -0.48 -1.08
CA LEU A 25 1.01 -0.40 0.37
C LEU A 25 0.36 -1.67 0.94
N LEU A 26 -0.75 -2.10 0.36
CA LEU A 26 -1.49 -3.26 0.83
C LEU A 26 -0.68 -4.56 0.65
N ASP A 27 0.05 -4.72 -0.45
CA ASP A 27 0.98 -5.84 -0.64
C ASP A 27 2.09 -5.83 0.45
N THR A 28 2.62 -4.66 0.78
CA THR A 28 3.68 -4.51 1.80
C THR A 28 3.18 -4.87 3.20
N LEU A 29 1.98 -4.41 3.56
CA LEU A 29 1.38 -4.70 4.86
C LEU A 29 0.93 -6.17 4.95
N ALA A 30 0.39 -6.73 3.88
CA ALA A 30 -0.01 -8.14 3.83
C ALA A 30 1.19 -9.10 3.97
N ALA A 31 2.37 -8.72 3.50
CA ALA A 31 3.59 -9.49 3.69
C ALA A 31 4.09 -9.47 5.15
N LYS A 32 3.69 -8.49 5.97
CA LYS A 32 4.16 -8.26 7.35
C LYS A 32 3.00 -7.86 8.28
N PRO A 33 1.95 -8.69 8.42
CA PRO A 33 0.68 -8.26 9.01
C PRO A 33 0.73 -7.96 10.51
N THR A 34 1.76 -8.45 11.21
CA THR A 34 1.95 -8.23 12.65
C THR A 34 2.83 -7.01 12.97
N LEU A 35 3.45 -6.41 11.95
CA LEU A 35 4.31 -5.25 12.14
C LEU A 35 3.52 -3.95 12.14
N SER A 36 4.05 -2.97 12.86
CA SER A 36 3.58 -1.58 12.73
C SER A 36 3.84 -1.04 11.32
N ILE A 37 3.07 -0.05 10.88
CA ILE A 37 3.25 0.58 9.55
C ILE A 37 4.71 1.04 9.33
N PRO A 38 5.38 1.76 10.27
CA PRO A 38 6.78 2.13 10.09
C PRO A 38 7.74 0.94 10.00
N SER A 39 7.44 -0.18 10.66
CA SER A 39 8.27 -1.40 10.63
C SER A 39 8.03 -2.26 9.39
N ALA A 40 6.84 -2.15 8.78
CA ALA A 40 6.51 -2.86 7.56
C ALA A 40 7.14 -2.21 6.32
N CYS A 41 7.14 -0.87 6.27
CA CYS A 41 7.73 -0.07 5.19
C CYS A 41 9.27 -0.11 5.18
N SER A 42 9.86 0.05 4.00
CA SER A 42 11.31 -0.10 3.77
C SER A 42 12.10 1.21 3.92
N GLY A 43 11.44 2.30 4.29
CA GLY A 43 12.08 3.60 4.46
C GLY A 43 11.12 4.73 4.79
N TRP A 44 11.67 5.90 5.10
CA TRP A 44 10.90 7.06 5.56
C TRP A 44 9.92 7.60 4.52
N SER A 45 10.28 7.54 3.23
CA SER A 45 9.40 7.95 2.13
C SER A 45 8.14 7.08 2.05
N GLU A 46 8.28 5.77 2.18
CA GLU A 46 7.15 4.83 2.20
C GLU A 46 6.29 5.02 3.45
N THR A 47 6.91 5.15 4.63
CA THR A 47 6.18 5.40 5.88
C THR A 47 5.36 6.68 5.81
N ILE A 48 5.93 7.79 5.31
CA ILE A 48 5.17 9.03 5.12
C ILE A 48 4.04 8.82 4.12
N ALA A 49 4.29 8.11 3.02
CA ALA A 49 3.29 7.88 1.99
C ALA A 49 2.15 6.97 2.46
N ALA A 50 2.39 6.11 3.47
CA ALA A 50 1.38 5.31 4.14
C ALA A 50 0.42 6.16 5.00
N TYR A 51 0.93 7.22 5.63
CA TYR A 51 0.14 8.11 6.48
C TYR A 51 -0.57 9.26 5.73
N ARG A 52 -0.18 9.52 4.47
CA ARG A 52 -0.75 10.58 3.62
C ARG A 52 -1.93 10.09 2.80
#